data_AF-Q8HYQ8-F1
#
_entry.id   AF-Q8HYQ8-F1
#
_cell.length_a   1.000
_cell.length_b   1.000
_cell.length_c   1.000
_cell.angle_alpha   90.00
_cell.angle_beta   90.00
_cell.angle_gamma   90.00
#
_symmetry.space_group_name_H-M   'P 1'
#
loop_
_entity.id
_entity.type
_entity.pdbx_description
1 polymer ?
#
loop_
_entity_poly.entity_id
_entity_poly.type
_entity_poly.pdbx_seq_one_letter_code
_entity_poly.pdbx_strand_id
1 'polypeptide(L)'
;CVFSWIISNRWLAVRLEFIGNMIVFCSSLMMVIYRNTLSGDTVGFVLSNALNITQTLNWLVRMTSEIETNIVAVERINEYIHVENEAPWVYCIRGLRQTVGPAK
;
A
#
# COMPACT_ATOMS: atom_id res chain seq x y z
N CYS A 1 5.85 -11.14 16.36
CA CYS A 1 5.43 -10.47 15.10
C CYS A 1 4.17 -9.61 15.27
N VAL A 2 3.08 -10.14 15.86
CA VAL A 2 1.82 -9.37 16.06
C VAL A 2 2.00 -8.10 16.90
N PHE A 3 2.81 -8.15 17.95
CA PHE A 3 3.03 -6.99 18.83
C PHE A 3 3.76 -5.83 18.13
N SER A 4 4.80 -6.12 17.33
CA SER A 4 5.48 -5.11 16.50
C SER A 4 4.53 -4.49 15.48
N TRP A 5 3.67 -5.29 14.85
CA TRP A 5 2.68 -4.78 13.89
C TRP A 5 1.69 -3.82 14.54
N ILE A 6 1.15 -4.14 15.73
CA ILE A 6 0.20 -3.28 16.43
C ILE A 6 0.84 -1.95 16.84
N ILE A 7 2.06 -1.99 17.40
CA ILE A 7 2.77 -0.78 17.84
C ILE A 7 3.12 0.11 16.64
N SER A 8 3.62 -0.44 15.54
CA SER A 8 3.92 0.33 14.33
C SER A 8 2.67 1.02 13.76
N ASN A 9 1.53 0.33 13.72
CA ASN A 9 0.27 0.91 13.26
C ASN A 9 -0.23 2.03 14.19
N ARG A 10 -0.12 1.87 15.52
CA ARG A 10 -0.51 2.89 16.50
C ARG A 10 0.38 4.13 16.44
N TRP A 11 1.69 3.93 16.35
CA TRP A 11 2.66 5.02 16.26
C TRP A 11 2.47 5.85 14.99
N LEU A 12 2.24 5.17 13.86
CA LEU A 12 1.90 5.80 12.60
C LEU A 12 0.59 6.59 12.69
N ALA A 13 -0.46 6.01 13.26
CA ALA A 13 -1.76 6.69 13.42
C ALA A 13 -1.63 8.00 14.20
N VAL A 14 -0.85 8.01 15.30
CA VAL A 14 -0.59 9.24 16.09
C VAL A 14 0.10 10.32 15.25
N ARG A 15 1.07 9.94 14.38
CA ARG A 15 1.72 10.91 13.47
C ARG A 15 0.75 11.45 12.42
N LEU A 16 -0.12 10.60 11.87
CA LEU A 16 -1.12 11.01 10.89
C LEU A 16 -2.18 11.94 11.49
N GLU A 17 -2.64 11.66 12.72
CA GLU A 17 -3.55 12.54 13.45
C GLU A 17 -2.90 13.91 13.75
N PHE A 18 -1.61 13.93 14.10
CA PHE A 18 -0.87 15.18 14.29
C PHE A 18 -0.81 16.02 13.01
N ILE A 19 -0.51 15.40 11.87
CA ILE A 19 -0.49 16.07 10.56
C ILE A 19 -1.90 16.58 10.20
N GLY A 20 -2.92 15.76 10.41
CA GLY A 20 -4.32 16.14 10.18
C GLY A 20 -4.72 17.38 10.98
N ASN A 21 -4.40 17.39 12.28
CA ASN A 21 -4.65 18.54 13.15
C ASN A 21 -3.88 19.79 12.71
N MET A 22 -2.64 19.63 12.23
CA MET A 22 -1.85 20.75 11.69
C MET A 22 -2.48 21.33 10.41
N ILE A 23 -3.01 20.48 9.53
CA ILE A 23 -3.71 20.91 8.29
C ILE A 23 -4.99 21.67 8.65
N VAL A 24 -5.80 21.14 9.56
CA VAL A 24 -7.02 21.80 10.02
C VAL A 24 -6.70 23.13 10.70
N PHE A 25 -5.66 23.19 11.52
CA PHE A 25 -5.19 24.43 12.15
C PHE A 25 -4.76 25.47 11.11
N CYS A 26 -3.92 25.10 10.14
CA CYS A 26 -3.51 26.01 9.07
C CYS A 26 -4.68 26.45 8.19
N SER A 27 -5.60 25.54 7.87
CA SER A 27 -6.82 25.85 7.10
C SER A 27 -7.70 26.86 7.83
N SER A 28 -7.96 26.63 9.12
CA SER A 28 -8.73 27.54 9.97
C SER A 28 -8.06 28.91 10.06
N LEU A 29 -6.73 28.96 10.25
CA LEU A 29 -5.97 30.20 10.33
C LEU A 29 -6.06 31.00 9.02
N MET A 30 -5.92 30.35 7.87
CA MET A 30 -6.06 31.00 6.56
C MET A 30 -7.49 31.52 6.33
N MET A 31 -8.52 30.78 6.74
CA MET A 31 -9.91 31.24 6.65
C MET A 31 -10.16 32.51 7.46
N VAL A 32 -9.57 32.61 8.66
CA VAL A 32 -9.71 33.79 9.52
C VAL A 32 -9.01 35.01 8.90
N ILE A 33 -7.81 34.83 8.33
CA ILE A 33 -7.07 35.93 7.69
C ILE A 33 -7.81 36.44 6.45
N TYR A 34 -8.31 35.54 5.61
CA TYR A 34 -8.94 35.87 4.32
C TYR A 34 -10.48 35.94 4.40
N ARG A 35 -11.05 36.08 5.60
CA ARG A 35 -12.51 36.06 5.84
C ARG A 35 -13.31 37.07 5.01
N ASN A 36 -12.69 38.15 4.56
CA ASN A 36 -13.36 39.23 3.82
C ASN A 36 -13.30 39.02 2.29
N THR A 37 -12.46 38.09 1.83
CA THR A 37 -12.19 37.85 0.40
C THR A 37 -12.70 36.48 -0.05
N LEU A 38 -12.84 35.54 0.89
CA LEU A 38 -13.30 34.19 0.62
C LEU A 38 -14.84 34.11 0.60
N SER A 39 -15.36 33.45 -0.42
CA SER A 39 -16.76 33.07 -0.51
C SER A 39 -17.04 31.80 0.33
N GLY A 40 -18.24 31.71 0.91
CA GLY A 40 -18.58 30.65 1.87
C GLY A 40 -18.55 29.22 1.31
N ASP A 41 -18.72 29.08 0.00
CA ASP A 41 -18.60 27.81 -0.74
C ASP A 41 -17.17 27.24 -0.66
N THR A 42 -16.16 28.08 -0.90
CA THR A 42 -14.74 27.69 -0.84
C THR A 42 -14.36 27.29 0.58
N VAL A 43 -14.89 28.00 1.57
CA VAL A 43 -14.66 27.68 2.99
C VAL A 43 -15.22 26.30 3.33
N GLY A 44 -16.47 26.02 2.96
CA GLY A 44 -17.09 24.71 3.19
C GLY A 44 -16.34 23.57 2.48
N PHE A 45 -15.91 23.81 1.24
CA PHE A 45 -15.16 22.83 0.45
C PHE A 45 -13.80 22.49 1.09
N VAL A 46 -13.00 23.51 1.42
CA VAL A 46 -11.67 23.32 2.00
C VAL A 46 -11.76 22.65 3.37
N LEU A 47 -12.69 23.08 4.24
CA LEU A 47 -12.83 22.50 5.57
C LEU A 47 -13.28 21.02 5.52
N SER A 48 -14.23 20.70 4.65
CA SER A 48 -14.71 19.32 4.48
C SER A 48 -13.60 18.39 4.00
N ASN A 49 -12.76 18.86 3.07
CA ASN A 49 -11.60 18.10 2.59
C ASN A 49 -10.51 17.97 3.66
N ALA A 50 -10.18 19.07 4.37
CA ALA A 50 -9.21 19.06 5.46
C ALA A 50 -9.54 18.04 6.56
N LEU A 51 -10.82 17.92 6.91
CA LEU A 51 -11.29 16.92 7.89
C LEU A 51 -11.21 15.48 7.35
N ASN A 52 -11.41 15.27 6.05
CA ASN A 52 -11.40 13.94 5.44
C ASN A 52 -9.97 13.41 5.19
N ILE A 53 -8.99 14.30 5.00
CA ILE A 53 -7.58 13.95 4.75
C ILE A 53 -7.03 12.97 5.80
N THR A 54 -7.34 13.16 7.08
CA THR A 54 -6.83 12.30 8.16
C THR A 54 -7.28 10.84 8.02
N GLN A 55 -8.55 10.63 7.65
CA GLN A 55 -9.09 9.30 7.40
C GLN A 55 -8.50 8.68 6.14
N THR A 56 -8.40 9.48 5.07
CA THR A 56 -7.81 9.03 3.80
C THR A 56 -6.35 8.61 3.97
N LEU A 57 -5.55 9.38 4.71
CA LEU A 57 -4.15 9.05 4.97
C LEU A 57 -4.00 7.77 5.81
N ASN A 58 -4.82 7.60 6.85
CA ASN A 58 -4.81 6.36 7.63
C ASN A 58 -5.12 5.13 6.77
N TRP A 59 -6.12 5.24 5.88
CA TRP A 59 -6.46 4.16 4.96
C TRP A 59 -5.34 3.91 3.94
N LEU A 60 -4.78 4.99 3.37
CA LEU A 60 -3.70 4.91 2.39
C LEU A 60 -2.49 4.16 2.95
N VAL A 61 -2.03 4.47 4.16
CA VAL A 61 -0.83 3.80 4.68
C VAL A 61 -1.08 2.32 4.99
N ARG A 62 -2.29 1.97 5.45
CA ARG A 62 -2.69 0.56 5.60
C ARG A 62 -2.61 -0.16 4.25
N MET A 63 -3.20 0.43 3.21
CA MET A 63 -3.18 -0.14 1.86
C MET A 63 -1.75 -0.27 1.31
N THR A 64 -0.90 0.74 1.51
CA THR A 64 0.51 0.67 1.09
C THR A 64 1.23 -0.48 1.77
N SER A 65 1.01 -0.71 3.07
CA SER A 65 1.62 -1.82 3.81
C SER A 65 1.16 -3.19 3.31
N GLU A 66 -0.12 -3.31 2.95
CA GLU A 66 -0.68 -4.52 2.35
C GLU A 66 -0.10 -4.78 0.95
N ILE A 67 0.03 -3.73 0.12
CA ILE A 67 0.65 -3.81 -1.20
C ILE A 67 2.12 -4.23 -1.10
N GLU A 68 2.87 -3.64 -0.17
CA GLU A 68 4.28 -3.99 0.08
C GLU A 68 4.45 -5.46 0.49
N THR A 69 3.49 -6.01 1.24
CA THR A 69 3.51 -7.45 1.56
C THR A 69 3.16 -8.31 0.35
N ASN A 70 2.21 -7.86 -0.48
CA ASN A 70 1.73 -8.61 -1.65
C ASN A 70 2.72 -8.62 -2.82
N ILE A 71 3.48 -7.53 -3.03
CA ILE A 71 4.43 -7.44 -4.14
C ILE A 71 5.57 -8.47 -4.02
N VAL A 72 5.97 -8.82 -2.79
CA VAL A 72 7.00 -9.85 -2.54
C VAL A 72 6.59 -11.21 -3.11
N ALA A 73 5.29 -11.53 -3.11
CA ALA A 73 4.81 -12.77 -3.74
C ALA A 73 4.97 -12.73 -5.27
N VAL A 74 4.74 -11.57 -5.89
CA VAL A 74 4.92 -11.36 -7.33
C VAL A 74 6.40 -11.45 -7.71
N GLU A 75 7.29 -10.88 -6.90
CA GLU A 75 8.75 -10.99 -7.10
C GLU A 75 9.20 -12.45 -7.11
N ARG A 76 8.70 -13.28 -6.17
CA ARG A 76 9.02 -14.72 -6.13
C ARG A 76 8.48 -15.48 -7.34
N ILE A 77 7.27 -15.17 -7.79
CA ILE A 77 6.70 -15.78 -9.01
C ILE A 77 7.59 -15.45 -10.21
N ASN A 78 8.01 -14.19 -10.32
CA ASN A 78 8.90 -13.76 -11.39
C ASN A 78 10.26 -14.49 -11.32
N GLU A 79 10.82 -14.65 -10.12
CA GLU A 79 12.05 -15.42 -9.90
C GLU A 79 11.92 -16.88 -10.37
N TYR A 80 10.84 -17.58 -10.01
CA TYR A 80 10.63 -18.98 -10.40
C TYR A 80 10.39 -19.20 -11.90
N ILE A 81 9.92 -18.20 -12.63
CA ILE A 81 9.78 -18.30 -14.10
C ILE A 81 11.14 -18.30 -14.79
N HIS A 82 12.15 -17.66 -14.20
CA HIS A 82 13.48 -17.52 -14.78
C HIS A 82 14.48 -18.58 -14.28
N VAL A 83 14.08 -19.43 -13.34
CA VAL A 83 14.90 -20.54 -12.84
C VAL A 83 15.07 -21.62 -13.92
N GLU A 84 16.30 -22.14 -14.05
CA GLU A 84 16.60 -23.24 -14.95
C GLU A 84 15.79 -24.48 -14.56
N ASN A 85 15.07 -25.04 -15.54
CA ASN A 85 14.18 -26.18 -15.30
C ASN A 85 14.99 -27.45 -15.03
N GLU A 86 14.46 -28.35 -14.20
CA GLU A 86 15.11 -29.63 -13.94
C GLU A 86 15.17 -30.50 -15.19
N ALA A 87 16.10 -31.47 -15.19
CA ALA A 87 16.22 -32.43 -16.28
C ALA A 87 14.88 -33.14 -16.54
N PRO A 88 14.55 -33.46 -17.80
CA PRO A 88 13.26 -34.06 -18.16
C PRO A 88 13.06 -35.37 -17.39
N TRP A 89 11.82 -35.59 -16.94
CA TRP A 89 11.44 -36.78 -16.20
C TRP A 89 11.70 -38.04 -17.06
N VAL A 90 12.60 -38.89 -16.59
CA VAL A 90 12.93 -40.17 -17.25
C VAL A 90 12.15 -41.28 -16.57
N TYR A 91 11.14 -41.82 -17.25
CA TYR A 91 10.52 -43.08 -16.86
C TYR A 91 11.02 -44.22 -17.76
N CYS A 92 11.36 -45.36 -17.15
CA CYS A 92 11.74 -46.56 -17.90
C CYS A 92 10.50 -47.43 -18.11
N ILE A 93 9.91 -47.39 -19.31
CA ILE A 93 8.85 -48.32 -19.70
C ILE A 93 9.43 -49.27 -20.74
N ARG A 94 9.49 -50.58 -20.41
CA ARG A 94 9.88 -51.68 -21.32
C ARG A 94 11.17 -51.43 -22.13
N GLY A 95 12.26 -51.06 -21.47
CA GLY A 95 13.60 -51.04 -22.07
C GLY A 95 13.86 -49.92 -23.08
N LEU A 96 12.92 -49.00 -23.30
CA LEU A 96 13.13 -47.80 -24.09
C LEU A 96 13.16 -46.58 -23.15
N ARG A 97 14.29 -45.87 -23.14
CA ARG A 97 14.43 -44.59 -22.43
C ARG A 97 13.71 -43.52 -23.24
N GLN A 98 12.54 -43.09 -22.81
CA GLN A 98 11.78 -42.03 -23.46
C GLN A 98 11.80 -40.79 -22.56
N THR A 99 12.36 -39.68 -23.06
CA THR A 99 12.35 -38.38 -22.39
C THR A 99 11.06 -37.66 -22.79
N VAL A 100 10.07 -37.58 -21.90
CA VAL A 100 8.90 -36.71 -22.12
C VAL A 100 9.27 -35.34 -21.55
N GLY A 101 9.60 -34.40 -22.44
CA GLY A 101 9.82 -33.02 -22.05
C GLY A 101 8.65 -32.15 -22.50
N PRO A 102 8.12 -31.25 -21.65
CA PRO A 102 7.58 -29.99 -22.12
C PRO A 102 8.74 -28.99 -22.22
N ALA A 103 8.98 -28.43 -23.42
CA ALA A 103 9.92 -27.33 -23.62
C ALA A 103 9.22 -26.19 -24.35
N LYS A 104 8.32 -25.51 -23.63
CA LYS A 104 8.01 -24.07 -23.66
C LYS A 104 6.80 -23.79 -22.78
#